data_AF-A0A853LW18-F1
#
_entry.id   AF-A0A853LW18-F1
#
_cell.length_a   1.000
_cell.length_b   1.000
_cell.length_c   1.000
_cell.angle_alpha   90.00
_cell.angle_beta   90.00
_cell.angle_gamma   90.00
#
_symmetry.space_group_name_H-M   'P 1'
#
loop_
_entity.id
_entity.type
_entity.pdbx_description
1 polymer ?
#
loop_
_entity_poly.entity_id
_entity_poly.type
_entity_poly.pdbx_seq_one_letter_code
_entity_poly.pdbx_strand_id
1 'polypeptide(L)'
;MLALDDQADQTPSDRRVESLVAPSASGDIPPSSDSLENRIQSRHRNTIRAQLFAAEAHNRAARTHERAASLGLGDAGAHRQAADRHRAAQAEAILRRLTYLLAAEQEAVSDGGAQTPPTDDAA
;
A
#
# COMPACT_ATOMS: atom_id res chain seq x y z
N MET A 1 17.64 -29.28 31.91
CA MET A 1 17.38 -27.82 31.91
C MET A 1 17.26 -27.38 30.46
N LEU A 2 16.03 -27.21 29.98
CA LEU A 2 15.64 -26.44 28.79
C LEU A 2 14.10 -26.48 28.75
N ALA A 3 13.50 -25.33 29.05
CA ALA A 3 12.06 -25.10 29.04
C ALA A 3 11.55 -25.09 27.59
N LEU A 4 10.49 -25.84 27.33
CA LEU A 4 9.68 -25.76 26.12
C LEU A 4 8.53 -24.81 26.45
N ASP A 5 8.69 -23.53 26.12
CA ASP A 5 7.59 -22.58 26.15
C ASP A 5 6.74 -22.79 24.90
N ASP A 6 5.73 -23.63 25.08
CA ASP A 6 4.63 -23.85 24.15
C ASP A 6 3.65 -22.68 24.31
N GLN A 7 3.84 -21.61 23.53
CA GLN A 7 2.93 -20.47 23.52
C GLN A 7 2.03 -20.51 22.29
N ALA A 8 1.14 -21.51 22.30
CA ALA A 8 -0.01 -21.60 21.43
C ALA A 8 -1.12 -20.63 21.91
N ASP A 9 -1.72 -19.94 20.93
CA ASP A 9 -3.10 -19.42 20.93
C ASP A 9 -3.64 -18.81 22.22
N GLN A 10 -3.42 -17.51 22.40
CA GLN A 10 -4.36 -16.68 23.15
C GLN A 10 -5.31 -15.99 22.18
N THR A 11 -6.44 -16.64 21.90
CA THR A 11 -7.66 -15.98 21.46
C THR A 11 -8.10 -15.00 22.56
N PRO A 12 -8.32 -13.70 22.29
CA PRO A 12 -8.81 -12.79 23.30
C PRO A 12 -10.33 -12.93 23.43
N SER A 13 -10.79 -14.00 24.07
CA SER A 13 -12.17 -14.16 24.52
C SER A 13 -12.23 -14.01 26.02
N ASP A 14 -12.29 -12.76 26.51
CA ASP A 14 -12.96 -12.36 27.76
C ASP A 14 -12.72 -10.88 28.11
N ARG A 15 -12.84 -9.97 27.13
CA ARG A 15 -12.95 -8.55 27.47
C ARG A 15 -14.42 -8.26 27.76
N ARG A 16 -14.73 -8.18 29.05
CA ARG A 16 -16.00 -7.76 29.63
C ARG A 16 -16.64 -6.65 28.80
N VAL A 17 -17.89 -6.87 28.39
CA VAL A 17 -18.74 -5.85 27.78
C VAL A 17 -19.07 -4.85 28.89
N GLU A 18 -18.23 -3.84 29.05
CA GLU A 18 -18.60 -2.64 29.81
C GLU A 18 -19.76 -1.99 29.05
N SER A 19 -20.92 -1.99 29.70
CA SER A 19 -22.12 -1.29 29.27
C SER A 19 -21.79 0.20 29.11
N LEU A 20 -21.45 0.61 27.89
CA LEU A 20 -21.52 2.01 27.51
C LEU A 20 -22.99 2.36 27.37
N VAL A 21 -23.55 2.92 28.43
CA VAL A 21 -24.68 3.85 28.36
C VAL A 21 -24.39 4.81 27.20
N ALA A 22 -25.19 4.74 26.14
CA ALA A 22 -25.11 5.69 25.05
C ALA A 22 -25.43 7.08 25.60
N PRO A 23 -24.53 8.07 25.56
CA PRO A 23 -24.98 9.44 25.60
C PRO A 23 -25.67 9.69 24.26
N SER A 24 -26.96 10.02 24.30
CA SER A 24 -27.70 10.54 23.16
C SER A 24 -26.98 11.77 22.62
N ALA A 25 -26.08 11.57 21.67
CA ALA A 25 -25.50 12.64 20.88
C ALA A 25 -26.54 13.04 19.82
N SER A 26 -27.51 13.85 20.24
CA SER A 26 -28.16 14.79 19.33
C SER A 26 -27.10 15.82 18.93
N GLY A 27 -26.28 15.44 17.97
CA GLY A 27 -25.44 16.34 17.20
C GLY A 27 -25.73 16.01 15.75
N ASP A 28 -26.31 16.97 15.03
CA ASP A 28 -26.19 17.03 13.58
C ASP A 28 -24.70 16.97 13.24
N ILE A 29 -24.21 15.77 12.94
CA ILE A 29 -22.95 15.61 12.25
C ILE A 29 -23.31 15.99 10.82
N PRO A 30 -22.87 17.15 10.29
CA PRO A 30 -23.06 17.41 8.88
C PRO A 30 -22.43 16.23 8.12
N PRO A 31 -23.07 15.69 7.07
CA PRO A 31 -22.43 14.66 6.27
C PRO A 31 -21.09 15.23 5.83
N SER A 32 -20.00 14.73 6.42
CA SER A 32 -18.66 15.14 6.06
C SER A 32 -18.51 14.79 4.60
N SER A 33 -18.59 15.83 3.76
CA SER A 33 -18.35 15.74 2.33
C SER A 33 -16.96 15.17 2.16
N ASP A 34 -16.87 13.84 2.07
CA ASP A 34 -15.70 13.12 1.58
C ASP A 34 -15.52 13.59 0.14
N SER A 35 -14.87 14.75 0.01
CA SER A 35 -14.65 15.43 -1.26
C SER A 35 -14.07 14.38 -2.19
N LEU A 36 -14.63 14.29 -3.40
CA LEU A 36 -14.15 13.36 -4.43
C LEU A 36 -12.63 13.42 -4.55
N GLU A 37 -12.06 14.61 -4.41
CA GLU A 37 -10.63 14.90 -4.38
C GLU A 37 -9.89 14.16 -3.25
N ASN A 38 -10.39 14.19 -2.01
CA ASN A 38 -9.79 13.45 -0.89
C ASN A 38 -9.77 11.94 -1.13
N ARG A 39 -10.83 11.40 -1.77
CA ARG A 39 -10.89 9.97 -2.14
C ARG A 39 -9.93 9.63 -3.29
N ILE A 40 -9.73 10.54 -4.24
CA ILE A 40 -8.75 10.37 -5.33
C ILE A 40 -7.33 10.41 -4.77
N GLN A 41 -6.99 11.43 -3.98
CA GLN A 41 -5.67 11.56 -3.33
C GLN A 41 -5.36 10.36 -2.42
N SER A 42 -6.34 9.87 -1.67
CA SER A 42 -6.17 8.69 -0.83
C SER A 42 -5.91 7.43 -1.65
N ARG A 43 -6.64 7.22 -2.76
CA ARG A 43 -6.40 6.10 -3.69
C ARG A 43 -5.00 6.18 -4.31
N HIS A 44 -4.54 7.37 -4.68
CA HIS A 44 -3.20 7.60 -5.21
C HIS A 44 -2.11 7.20 -4.22
N ARG A 45 -2.20 7.70 -2.98
CA ARG A 45 -1.28 7.32 -1.89
C ARG A 45 -1.26 5.82 -1.61
N ASN A 46 -2.43 5.19 -1.61
CA ASN A 46 -2.54 3.75 -1.37
C ASN A 46 -1.90 2.93 -2.51
N THR A 47 -2.06 3.36 -3.76
CA THR A 47 -1.45 2.70 -4.92
C THR A 47 0.07 2.75 -4.85
N ILE A 48 0.63 3.92 -4.55
CA ILE A 48 2.09 4.10 -4.38
C ILE A 48 2.61 3.20 -3.26
N ARG A 49 1.92 3.18 -2.11
CA ARG A 49 2.31 2.34 -0.97
C ARG A 49 2.26 0.85 -1.32
N ALA A 50 1.22 0.41 -2.02
CA ALA A 50 1.08 -0.98 -2.43
C ALA A 50 2.21 -1.43 -3.37
N GLN A 51 2.61 -0.58 -4.31
CA GLN A 51 3.71 -0.88 -5.24
C GLN A 51 5.07 -0.91 -4.53
N LEU A 52 5.32 0.00 -3.58
CA LEU A 52 6.52 -0.04 -2.73
C LEU A 52 6.57 -1.32 -1.89
N PHE A 53 5.44 -1.66 -1.25
CA PHE A 53 5.33 -2.87 -0.47
C PHE A 53 5.60 -4.13 -1.31
N ALA A 54 5.05 -4.19 -2.52
CA ALA A 54 5.31 -5.29 -3.45
C ALA A 54 6.80 -5.40 -3.82
N ALA A 55 7.46 -4.27 -4.13
CA ALA A 55 8.89 -4.25 -4.41
C ALA A 55 9.72 -4.75 -3.22
N GLU A 56 9.41 -4.31 -2.00
CA GLU A 56 10.08 -4.77 -0.78
C GLU A 56 9.83 -6.24 -0.47
N ALA A 57 8.61 -6.75 -0.73
CA ALA A 57 8.28 -8.15 -0.55
C ALA A 57 9.11 -9.04 -1.50
N HIS A 58 9.22 -8.64 -2.77
CA HIS A 58 10.06 -9.34 -3.73
C HIS A 58 11.55 -9.28 -3.39
N ASN A 59 12.06 -8.13 -2.93
CA ASN A 59 13.45 -8.03 -2.45
C ASN A 59 13.71 -8.97 -1.26
N ARG A 60 12.78 -9.04 -0.30
CA ARG A 60 12.88 -9.96 0.84
C ARG A 60 12.90 -11.42 0.39
N ALA A 61 12.03 -11.79 -0.53
CA ALA A 61 11.99 -13.14 -1.09
C ALA A 61 13.31 -13.49 -1.82
N ALA A 62 13.85 -12.57 -2.62
CA ALA A 62 15.14 -12.75 -3.29
C ALA A 62 16.26 -13.04 -2.28
N ARG A 63 16.37 -12.23 -1.23
CA ARG A 63 17.37 -12.42 -0.16
C ARG A 63 17.22 -13.75 0.57
N THR A 64 15.99 -14.20 0.81
CA THR A 64 15.74 -15.51 1.42
C THR A 64 16.28 -16.64 0.54
N HIS A 65 16.07 -16.57 -0.77
CA HIS A 65 16.60 -17.56 -1.70
C HIS A 65 18.12 -17.48 -1.88
N GLU A 66 18.70 -16.28 -1.94
CA GLU A 66 20.16 -16.10 -1.95
C GLU A 66 20.81 -16.70 -0.70
N ARG A 67 20.18 -16.50 0.47
CA ARG A 67 20.63 -17.08 1.73
C ARG A 67 20.50 -18.61 1.72
N ALA A 68 19.40 -19.16 1.23
CA ALA A 68 19.23 -20.60 1.09
C ALA A 68 20.29 -21.23 0.18
N ALA A 69 20.57 -20.59 -0.97
CA ALA A 69 21.65 -21.01 -1.88
C ALA A 69 23.03 -20.96 -1.21
N SER A 70 23.30 -19.91 -0.42
CA SER A 70 24.59 -19.72 0.26
C SER A 70 24.81 -20.73 1.40
N LEU A 71 23.72 -21.16 2.05
CA LEU A 71 23.75 -22.18 3.11
C LEU A 71 23.70 -23.61 2.56
N GLY A 72 23.62 -23.81 1.24
CA GLY A 72 23.50 -25.14 0.64
C GLY A 72 22.19 -25.85 0.97
N LEU A 73 21.13 -25.10 1.29
CA LEU A 73 19.81 -25.67 1.56
C LEU A 73 19.15 -26.03 0.24
N GLY A 74 19.11 -27.33 -0.10
CA GLY A 74 18.50 -27.81 -1.34
C GLY A 74 19.32 -27.48 -2.59
N ASP A 75 18.64 -27.34 -3.73
CA ASP A 75 19.28 -27.01 -5.01
C ASP A 75 19.63 -25.52 -5.07
N ALA A 76 20.93 -25.22 -4.91
CA ALA A 76 21.44 -23.85 -4.97
C ALA A 76 21.20 -23.16 -6.33
N GLY A 77 21.16 -23.92 -7.44
CA GLY A 77 20.86 -23.39 -8.77
C GLY A 77 19.42 -22.91 -8.88
N ALA A 78 18.47 -23.74 -8.40
CA ALA A 78 17.06 -23.39 -8.34
C ALA A 78 16.82 -22.15 -7.45
N HIS A 79 17.51 -22.06 -6.32
CA HIS A 79 17.41 -20.90 -5.44
C HIS A 79 17.95 -19.61 -6.07
N ARG A 80 19.10 -19.65 -6.76
CA ARG A 80 19.60 -18.49 -7.51
C ARG A 80 18.61 -18.04 -8.57
N GLN A 81 18.06 -18.98 -9.34
CA GLN A 81 17.06 -18.67 -10.35
C GLN A 81 15.78 -18.06 -9.74
N ALA A 82 15.31 -18.56 -8.60
CA ALA A 82 14.18 -17.99 -7.88
C ALA A 82 14.48 -16.56 -7.40
N ALA A 83 15.68 -16.32 -6.86
CA ALA A 83 16.11 -14.98 -6.47
C ALA A 83 16.11 -14.00 -7.66
N ASP A 84 16.63 -14.42 -8.81
CA ASP A 84 16.64 -13.59 -10.03
C ASP A 84 15.24 -13.23 -10.50
N ARG A 85 14.29 -14.19 -10.49
CA ARG A 85 12.88 -13.92 -10.80
C ARG A 85 12.28 -12.89 -9.84
N HIS A 86 12.59 -12.99 -8.55
CA HIS A 86 12.13 -12.00 -7.57
C HIS A 86 12.75 -10.63 -7.77
N ARG A 87 14.04 -10.54 -8.15
CA ARG A 87 14.66 -9.26 -8.50
C ARG A 87 14.02 -8.63 -9.74
N ALA A 88 13.69 -9.44 -10.75
CA ALA A 88 12.96 -8.95 -11.92
C ALA A 88 11.57 -8.42 -11.54
N ALA A 89 10.81 -9.16 -10.72
CA ALA A 89 9.49 -8.73 -10.24
C ALA A 89 9.57 -7.47 -9.36
N GLN A 90 10.62 -7.33 -8.54
CA GLN A 90 10.88 -6.10 -7.79
C GLN A 90 11.10 -4.91 -8.73
N ALA A 91 11.94 -5.08 -9.76
CA ALA A 91 12.21 -4.03 -10.72
C ALA A 91 10.92 -3.61 -11.45
N GLU A 92 10.07 -4.57 -11.82
CA GLU A 92 8.78 -4.30 -12.44
C GLU A 92 7.84 -3.52 -11.51
N ALA A 93 7.76 -3.89 -10.22
CA ALA A 93 6.95 -3.16 -9.25
C ALA A 93 7.41 -1.69 -9.09
N ILE A 94 8.73 -1.44 -9.13
CA ILE A 94 9.31 -0.09 -9.11
C ILE A 94 8.94 0.67 -10.39
N LEU A 95 9.06 0.04 -11.56
CA LEU A 95 8.71 0.66 -12.85
C LEU A 95 7.22 1.03 -12.92
N ARG A 96 6.34 0.14 -12.44
CA ARG A 96 4.89 0.42 -12.34
C ARG A 96 4.61 1.63 -11.45
N ARG A 97 5.37 1.80 -10.36
CA ARG A 97 5.28 2.99 -9.51
C ARG A 97 5.72 4.26 -10.20
N LEU A 98 6.86 4.24 -10.89
CA LEU A 98 7.35 5.40 -11.62
C LEU A 98 6.38 5.80 -12.74
N THR A 99 5.88 4.82 -13.48
CA THR A 99 4.89 5.05 -14.54
C THR A 99 3.61 5.68 -13.98
N TYR A 100 3.15 5.19 -12.83
CA TYR A 100 1.97 5.73 -12.16
C TYR A 100 2.17 7.17 -11.67
N LEU A 101 3.34 7.48 -11.11
CA LEU A 101 3.68 8.85 -10.68
C LEU A 101 3.72 9.81 -11.86
N LEU A 102 4.36 9.42 -12.96
CA LEU A 102 4.42 10.23 -14.18
C LEU A 102 3.03 10.48 -14.79
N ALA A 103 2.15 9.48 -14.77
CA ALA A 103 0.77 9.64 -15.23
C ALA A 103 -0.02 10.61 -14.34
N ALA A 104 0.14 10.51 -13.02
CA ALA A 104 -0.52 11.40 -12.07
C ALA A 104 -0.06 12.86 -12.20
N GLU A 105 1.21 13.10 -12.50
CA GLU A 105 1.73 14.45 -12.77
C GLU A 105 1.12 15.06 -14.04
N GLN A 106 0.91 14.26 -15.10
CA GLN A 106 0.31 14.73 -16.36
C GLN A 106 -1.18 15.09 -16.21
N GLU A 107 -1.93 14.35 -15.39
CA GLU A 107 -3.33 14.67 -15.08
C GLU A 107 -3.45 16.01 -14.34
N ALA A 108 -2.55 16.27 -13.37
CA ALA A 108 -2.55 17.52 -12.61
C ALA A 108 -2.21 18.75 -13.47
N VAL A 109 -1.38 18.61 -14.51
CA VAL A 109 -1.04 19.70 -15.44
C VAL A 109 -2.18 19.99 -16.42
N SER A 110 -2.98 18.99 -16.78
CA SER A 110 -4.06 19.13 -17.76
C SER A 110 -5.30 19.84 -17.20
N ASP A 111 -5.64 19.64 -15.91
CA ASP A 111 -6.77 20.31 -15.25
C ASP A 111 -6.51 21.81 -14.96
N GLY A 112 -5.25 22.26 -14.97
CA GLY A 112 -4.89 23.67 -14.78
C GLY A 112 -5.01 24.55 -16.03
N GLY A 113 -5.29 23.97 -17.21
CA GLY A 113 -5.31 24.68 -18.50
C GLY A 113 -6.68 25.21 -18.95
N ALA A 114 -7.77 24.85 -18.27
CA ALA A 114 -9.12 25.25 -18.65
C ALA A 114 -9.55 26.57 -17.98
N GLN A 115 -8.77 27.64 -18.17
CA GLN A 115 -9.23 29.00 -17.87
C GLN A 115 -9.86 29.57 -19.14
N THR A 116 -11.20 29.48 -19.22
CA THR A 116 -11.98 30.12 -20.28
C THR A 116 -11.60 31.60 -20.40
N PRO A 117 -11.24 32.11 -21.59
CA PRO A 117 -11.11 33.55 -21.75
C PRO A 117 -12.47 34.19 -21.45
N PRO A 118 -12.52 35.37 -20.80
CA PRO A 118 -13.78 36.07 -20.61
C PRO A 118 -14.36 36.38 -21.99
N THR A 119 -15.57 35.88 -22.25
CA THR A 119 -16.37 36.31 -23.40
C THR A 119 -16.72 37.77 -23.16
N ASP A 120 -16.00 38.65 -23.84
CA ASP A 120 -16.26 40.08 -23.87
C ASP A 120 -17.51 40.29 -24.74
N ASP A 121 -18.68 40.25 -24.12
CA ASP A 121 -19.97 40.53 -24.77
C ASP A 121 -20.23 42.04 -24.66
N ALA A 122 -19.71 42.77 -25.64
CA ALA A 122 -19.98 44.19 -25.84
C ALA A 122 -20.57 44.40 -27.24
N ALA A 123 -21.90 44.50 -27.31
CA ALA A 123 -22.65 45.17 -28.37
C ALA A 123 -24.03 45.61 -27.87
#